data_AF-A0A4J1NE21-F1
#
_entry.id   AF-A0A4J1NE21-F1
#
_cell.length_a   1.000
_cell.length_b   1.000
_cell.length_c   1.000
_cell.angle_alpha   90.00
_cell.angle_beta   90.00
_cell.angle_gamma   90.00
#
_symmetry.space_group_name_H-M   'P 1'
#
loop_
_entity.id
_entity.type
_entity.pdbx_description
1 polymer ?
#
loop_
_entity_poly.entity_id
_entity_poly.type
_entity_poly.pdbx_seq_one_letter_code
_entity_poly.pdbx_strand_id
1 'polypeptide(L)'
;MFKSNHERRMRYSIRKFSVGVASVAVASLFMGSVVHATEKEGSTQAATSFNRGNGSQAEQRGELDLERDKAMKAVSEYVGKMVRDAYVKSDRKRHKNTVALVNQLGNIKNRYLNEIVHSTSKSQLQELMMKSQSEVDEAVSKFEKDSFSSSSSGSSTKPETPQPENPEHQKPTTPAPDTKPSPQPEGKKPSVPDINQEKEKAKLAVATYMSKILDDIQKHHLQKEKHRQIVALIKELDELKKQALSEIDNVNTKVEIENTVHKIFADMDAVVTKFKKA
;
A
#
# COMPACT_ATOMS: atom_id res chain seq x y z
N MET A 1 -64.27 -11.75 49.91
CA MET A 1 -63.53 -11.45 51.15
C MET A 1 -62.04 -11.58 50.83
N PHE A 2 -61.31 -10.46 50.86
CA PHE A 2 -59.86 -10.40 50.68
C PHE A 2 -59.13 -11.12 51.82
N LYS A 3 -58.05 -11.84 51.53
CA LYS A 3 -56.87 -11.96 52.40
C LYS A 3 -55.66 -12.49 51.61
N SER A 4 -54.52 -11.93 51.97
CA SER A 4 -53.32 -11.70 51.18
C SER A 4 -52.11 -12.52 51.65
N ASN A 5 -51.03 -12.41 50.87
CA ASN A 5 -49.61 -12.50 51.22
C ASN A 5 -48.88 -13.84 51.05
N HIS A 6 -48.00 -13.89 50.05
CA HIS A 6 -46.55 -13.74 50.27
C HIS A 6 -45.85 -13.55 48.91
N GLU A 7 -45.46 -12.30 48.66
CA GLU A 7 -44.69 -11.88 47.51
C GLU A 7 -43.21 -12.30 47.72
N ARG A 8 -42.79 -13.39 47.09
CA ARG A 8 -41.38 -13.79 47.08
C ARG A 8 -40.67 -12.97 45.99
N ARG A 9 -40.15 -11.80 46.36
CA ARG A 9 -39.30 -10.95 45.51
C ARG A 9 -38.03 -11.70 45.08
N MET A 10 -38.05 -12.31 43.90
CA MET A 10 -36.82 -12.69 43.20
C MET A 10 -36.23 -11.42 42.58
N ARG A 11 -35.24 -10.82 43.24
CA ARG A 11 -34.44 -9.76 42.64
C ARG A 11 -33.50 -10.40 41.62
N TYR A 12 -33.91 -10.45 40.36
CA TYR A 12 -32.97 -10.75 39.27
C TYR A 12 -32.00 -9.57 39.15
N SER A 13 -30.79 -9.75 39.66
CA SER A 13 -29.69 -8.84 39.37
C SER A 13 -29.23 -9.12 37.94
N ILE A 14 -29.79 -8.40 36.97
CA ILE A 14 -29.25 -8.38 35.62
C ILE A 14 -27.90 -7.67 35.72
N ARG A 15 -26.82 -8.46 35.85
CA ARG A 15 -25.49 -7.96 35.44
C ARG A 15 -25.62 -7.69 33.96
N LYS A 16 -25.71 -6.41 33.60
CA LYS A 16 -25.53 -5.94 32.23
C LYS A 16 -24.12 -6.40 31.82
N PHE A 17 -24.03 -7.56 31.17
CA PHE A 17 -22.90 -7.83 30.30
C PHE A 17 -23.04 -6.81 29.17
N SER A 18 -22.28 -5.72 29.30
CA SER A 18 -22.00 -4.85 28.17
C SER A 18 -21.20 -5.71 27.18
N VAL A 19 -21.92 -6.39 26.28
CA VAL A 19 -21.32 -6.95 25.07
C VAL A 19 -21.00 -5.73 24.24
N GLY A 20 -19.74 -5.30 24.29
CA GLY A 20 -19.25 -4.17 23.51
C GLY A 20 -19.50 -4.44 22.03
N VAL A 21 -20.55 -3.84 21.49
CA VAL A 21 -20.77 -3.67 20.06
C VAL A 21 -19.82 -2.56 19.60
N ALA A 22 -18.55 -2.90 19.42
CA ALA A 22 -17.58 -1.97 18.85
C ALA A 22 -16.35 -2.73 18.34
N SER A 23 -16.49 -3.42 17.20
CA SER A 23 -15.42 -3.55 16.18
C SER A 23 -15.91 -4.38 14.99
N VAL A 24 -16.77 -3.79 14.17
CA VAL A 24 -16.93 -4.20 12.77
C VAL A 24 -17.01 -2.92 11.94
N ALA A 25 -15.85 -2.34 11.63
CA ALA A 25 -15.76 -1.23 10.68
C ALA A 25 -14.33 -1.06 10.15
N VAL A 26 -13.68 -2.13 9.68
CA VAL A 26 -12.50 -2.00 8.81
C VAL A 26 -12.50 -3.13 7.78
N ALA A 27 -13.48 -3.11 6.87
CA ALA A 27 -13.45 -3.94 5.66
C ALA A 27 -14.05 -3.21 4.43
N SER A 28 -14.81 -2.15 4.64
CA SER A 28 -15.59 -1.50 3.58
C SER A 28 -14.79 -0.65 2.57
N LEU A 29 -13.45 -0.68 2.57
CA LEU A 29 -12.65 0.11 1.62
C LEU A 29 -12.29 -0.66 0.33
N PHE A 30 -12.64 -1.94 0.20
CA PHE A 30 -12.29 -2.74 -0.98
C PHE A 30 -13.36 -2.84 -2.08
N MET A 31 -14.56 -2.24 -1.93
CA MET A 31 -15.63 -2.32 -2.95
C MET A 31 -16.47 -1.04 -3.12
N GLY A 32 -15.84 0.13 -3.07
CA GLY A 32 -16.51 1.42 -3.27
C GLY A 32 -16.51 1.93 -4.72
N SER A 33 -16.59 1.06 -5.72
CA SER A 33 -16.78 1.51 -7.11
C SER A 33 -18.26 1.81 -7.32
N VAL A 34 -18.65 3.09 -7.21
CA VAL A 34 -19.95 3.58 -7.67
C VAL A 34 -20.01 3.38 -9.18
N VAL A 35 -20.61 2.27 -9.62
CA VAL A 35 -21.18 2.15 -10.95
C VAL A 35 -22.39 3.06 -10.96
N HIS A 36 -22.38 4.08 -11.83
CA HIS A 36 -23.58 4.86 -12.12
C HIS A 36 -24.63 3.91 -12.70
N ALA A 37 -25.55 3.41 -11.88
CA ALA A 37 -26.80 2.84 -12.35
C ALA A 37 -27.66 4.02 -12.82
N THR A 38 -27.62 4.33 -14.11
CA THR A 38 -28.63 5.21 -14.72
C THR A 38 -29.91 4.40 -14.85
N GLU A 39 -30.75 4.51 -13.84
CA GLU A 39 -32.13 4.05 -13.89
C GLU A 39 -32.86 4.89 -14.93
N LYS A 40 -33.56 4.18 -15.82
CA LYS A 40 -34.16 4.69 -17.04
C LYS A 40 -35.61 5.05 -16.73
N GLU A 41 -35.90 6.34 -16.58
CA GLU A 41 -37.28 6.86 -16.55
C GLU A 41 -37.38 8.01 -17.57
N GLY A 42 -38.43 7.93 -18.39
CA GLY A 42 -38.53 8.66 -19.65
C GLY A 42 -38.77 10.16 -19.50
N SER A 43 -38.04 10.94 -20.31
CA SER A 43 -38.55 12.20 -20.85
C SER A 43 -37.75 12.58 -22.09
N THR A 44 -38.48 12.89 -23.15
CA THR A 44 -38.01 13.34 -24.45
C THR A 44 -37.17 14.60 -24.29
N GLN A 45 -35.88 14.53 -24.61
CA GLN A 45 -35.15 15.73 -25.01
C GLN A 45 -34.09 15.41 -26.07
N ALA A 46 -34.06 16.30 -27.04
CA ALA A 46 -33.46 16.17 -28.35
C ALA A 46 -31.99 15.77 -28.34
N ALA A 47 -31.58 15.11 -29.42
CA ALA A 47 -30.20 14.83 -29.78
C ALA A 47 -29.38 16.13 -29.78
N THR A 48 -28.65 16.36 -28.70
CA THR A 48 -27.55 17.32 -28.67
C THR A 48 -26.29 16.52 -28.98
N SER A 49 -25.70 16.81 -30.13
CA SER A 49 -24.42 16.26 -30.54
C SER A 49 -23.35 16.69 -29.54
N PHE A 50 -22.98 15.81 -28.63
CA PHE A 50 -21.84 16.05 -27.75
C PHE A 50 -20.55 15.59 -28.42
N ASN A 51 -19.70 16.60 -28.63
CA ASN A 51 -18.28 16.58 -29.00
C ASN A 51 -17.54 15.25 -28.75
N ARG A 52 -17.19 14.58 -29.84
CA ARG A 52 -16.20 13.51 -29.90
C ARG A 52 -14.78 14.11 -29.91
N GLY A 53 -14.41 14.84 -28.84
CA GLY A 53 -13.11 15.52 -28.72
C GLY A 53 -12.27 15.11 -27.49
N ASN A 54 -12.87 14.45 -26.49
CA ASN A 54 -12.25 14.28 -25.17
C ASN A 54 -11.69 12.88 -24.85
N GLY A 55 -11.71 11.94 -25.81
CA GLY A 55 -11.22 10.57 -25.57
C GLY A 55 -9.72 10.53 -25.19
N SER A 56 -8.90 11.31 -25.89
CA SER A 56 -7.45 11.30 -25.70
C SER A 56 -6.98 11.94 -24.38
N GLN A 57 -7.66 12.97 -23.88
CA GLN A 57 -7.31 13.60 -22.60
C GLN A 57 -7.74 12.75 -21.39
N ALA A 58 -8.89 12.08 -21.48
CA ALA A 58 -9.36 11.18 -20.42
C ALA A 58 -8.48 9.93 -20.31
N GLU A 59 -8.07 9.36 -21.45
CA GLU A 59 -7.13 8.24 -21.50
C GLU A 59 -5.73 8.64 -21.01
N GLN A 60 -5.22 9.81 -21.40
CA GLN A 60 -3.92 10.32 -20.90
C GLN A 60 -3.96 10.62 -19.40
N ARG A 61 -5.08 11.13 -18.87
CA ARG A 61 -5.26 11.32 -17.42
C ARG A 61 -5.25 9.98 -16.68
N GLY A 62 -5.99 8.99 -17.16
CA GLY A 62 -6.00 7.66 -16.55
C GLY A 62 -4.63 6.99 -16.58
N GLU A 63 -3.87 7.15 -17.66
CA GLU A 63 -2.51 6.62 -17.77
C GLU A 63 -1.52 7.33 -16.82
N LEU A 64 -1.67 8.65 -16.65
CA LEU A 64 -0.85 9.41 -15.70
C LEU A 64 -1.15 9.04 -14.25
N ASP A 65 -2.42 8.80 -13.92
CA ASP A 65 -2.84 8.36 -12.58
C ASP A 65 -2.20 7.02 -12.21
N LEU A 66 -2.22 6.06 -13.14
CA LEU A 66 -1.53 4.78 -12.98
C LEU A 66 -0.03 4.95 -12.78
N GLU A 67 0.60 5.89 -13.48
CA GLU A 67 2.03 6.16 -13.32
C GLU A 67 2.37 6.82 -11.97
N ARG A 68 1.48 7.69 -11.46
CA ARG A 68 1.58 8.25 -10.10
C ARG A 68 1.54 7.13 -9.06
N ASP A 69 0.60 6.19 -9.19
CA ASP A 69 0.48 5.05 -8.26
C ASP A 69 1.73 4.17 -8.26
N LYS A 70 2.29 3.87 -9.44
CA LYS A 70 3.55 3.13 -9.55
C LYS A 70 4.71 3.88 -8.90
N ALA A 71 4.82 5.18 -9.12
CA ALA A 71 5.88 6.00 -8.53
C ALA A 71 5.76 6.06 -7.00
N MET A 72 4.56 6.26 -6.47
CA MET A 72 4.31 6.22 -5.01
C MET A 72 4.68 4.86 -4.42
N LYS A 73 4.33 3.78 -5.10
CA LYS A 73 4.68 2.41 -4.69
C LYS A 73 6.19 2.22 -4.67
N ALA A 74 6.88 2.60 -5.74
CA ALA A 74 8.33 2.46 -5.85
C ALA A 74 9.07 3.20 -4.72
N VAL A 75 8.71 4.46 -4.47
CA VAL A 75 9.28 5.26 -3.37
C VAL A 75 9.00 4.62 -2.01
N SER A 76 7.75 4.21 -1.76
CA SER A 76 7.35 3.61 -0.48
C SER A 76 8.05 2.27 -0.22
N GLU A 77 8.18 1.44 -1.24
CA GLU A 77 8.87 0.15 -1.13
C GLU A 77 10.37 0.32 -0.88
N TYR A 78 11.01 1.24 -1.59
CA TYR A 78 12.43 1.54 -1.39
C TYR A 78 12.73 2.04 0.02
N VAL A 79 11.99 3.07 0.47
CA VAL A 79 12.14 3.60 1.84
C VAL A 79 11.84 2.51 2.86
N GLY A 80 10.77 1.75 2.67
CA GLY A 80 10.41 0.64 3.55
C GLY A 80 11.51 -0.41 3.67
N LYS A 81 12.18 -0.74 2.55
CA LYS A 81 13.34 -1.64 2.56
C LYS A 81 14.48 -1.06 3.40
N MET A 82 14.84 0.20 3.18
CA MET A 82 15.95 0.83 3.92
C MET A 82 15.65 0.95 5.41
N VAL A 83 14.39 1.21 5.78
CA VAL A 83 13.93 1.18 7.18
C VAL A 83 14.08 -0.22 7.79
N ARG A 84 13.67 -1.27 7.07
CA ARG A 84 13.83 -2.67 7.53
C ARG A 84 15.31 -3.01 7.70
N ASP A 85 16.13 -2.72 6.70
CA ASP A 85 17.57 -2.97 6.72
C ASP A 85 18.24 -2.24 7.90
N ALA A 86 17.83 -0.99 8.18
CA ALA A 86 18.33 -0.22 9.32
C ALA A 86 18.01 -0.90 10.66
N TYR A 87 16.81 -1.46 10.84
CA TYR A 87 16.47 -2.20 12.06
C TYR A 87 17.19 -3.54 12.18
N VAL A 88 17.26 -4.30 11.08
CA VAL A 88 17.94 -5.61 11.04
C VAL A 88 19.42 -5.48 11.34
N LYS A 89 20.07 -4.44 10.80
CA LYS A 89 21.49 -4.16 11.03
C LYS A 89 21.78 -3.47 12.36
N SER A 90 20.76 -3.07 13.13
CA SER A 90 20.92 -2.30 14.38
C SER A 90 20.97 -3.20 15.61
N ASP A 91 21.52 -2.63 16.69
CA ASP A 91 21.52 -3.23 18.02
C ASP A 91 20.93 -2.26 19.05
N ARG A 92 20.64 -2.77 20.25
CA ARG A 92 20.11 -1.97 21.37
C ARG A 92 20.95 -0.72 21.67
N LYS A 93 22.28 -0.77 21.46
CA LYS A 93 23.18 0.39 21.64
C LYS A 93 22.94 1.48 20.59
N ARG A 94 22.62 1.09 19.35
CA ARG A 94 22.40 1.96 18.19
C ARG A 94 20.94 2.38 18.00
N HIS A 95 20.03 1.87 18.83
CA HIS A 95 18.59 2.12 18.72
C HIS A 95 18.21 3.60 18.52
N LYS A 96 18.78 4.51 19.31
CA LYS A 96 18.49 5.95 19.18
C LYS A 96 18.86 6.49 17.79
N ASN A 97 20.02 6.10 17.28
CA ASN A 97 20.48 6.49 15.94
C ASN A 97 19.60 5.87 14.86
N THR A 98 19.22 4.60 15.00
CA THR A 98 18.31 3.92 14.07
C THR A 98 16.94 4.59 14.03
N VAL A 99 16.40 4.97 15.18
CA VAL A 99 15.13 5.72 15.25
C VAL A 99 15.25 7.08 14.54
N ALA A 100 16.36 7.79 14.75
CA ALA A 100 16.60 9.07 14.06
C ALA A 100 16.68 8.89 12.53
N LEU A 101 17.39 7.88 12.04
CA LEU A 101 17.46 7.55 10.61
C LEU A 101 16.07 7.23 10.06
N VAL A 102 15.34 6.35 10.73
CA VAL A 102 14.00 5.90 10.29
C VAL A 102 13.03 7.08 10.21
N ASN A 103 13.07 7.99 11.18
CA ASN A 103 12.26 9.21 11.14
C ASN A 103 12.64 10.11 9.96
N GLN A 104 13.94 10.28 9.68
CA GLN A 104 14.39 11.04 8.52
C GLN A 104 13.93 10.40 7.19
N LEU A 105 14.05 9.07 7.06
CA LEU A 105 13.56 8.34 5.91
C LEU A 105 12.03 8.47 5.73
N GLY A 106 11.28 8.44 6.84
CA GLY A 106 9.84 8.69 6.83
C GLY A 106 9.48 10.10 6.35
N ASN A 107 10.26 11.11 6.71
CA ASN A 107 10.07 12.48 6.23
C ASN A 107 10.35 12.60 4.73
N ILE A 108 11.43 11.98 4.24
CA ILE A 108 11.77 11.92 2.81
C ILE A 108 10.63 11.26 2.04
N LYS A 109 10.14 10.09 2.49
CA LYS A 109 8.98 9.38 1.92
C LYS A 109 7.80 10.33 1.77
N ASN A 110 7.34 10.94 2.86
CA ASN A 110 6.13 11.76 2.86
C ASN A 110 6.24 12.98 1.93
N ARG A 111 7.41 13.63 1.90
CA ARG A 111 7.64 14.77 1.00
C ARG A 111 7.53 14.35 -0.47
N TYR A 112 8.22 13.28 -0.85
CA TYR A 112 8.20 12.79 -2.24
C TYR A 112 6.85 12.22 -2.65
N LEU A 113 6.13 11.53 -1.76
CA LEU A 113 4.76 11.10 -2.04
C LEU A 113 3.85 12.29 -2.32
N ASN A 114 3.97 13.38 -1.55
CA ASN A 114 3.20 14.60 -1.79
C ASN A 114 3.55 15.23 -3.14
N GLU A 115 4.83 15.31 -3.51
CA GLU A 115 5.25 15.82 -4.82
C GLU A 115 4.73 14.96 -5.99
N ILE A 116 4.77 13.63 -5.84
CA ILE A 116 4.28 12.67 -6.84
C ILE A 116 2.77 12.84 -7.09
N VAL A 117 1.96 13.02 -6.03
CA VAL A 117 0.51 13.25 -6.16
C VAL A 117 0.21 14.47 -7.03
N HIS A 118 1.03 15.52 -6.95
CA HIS A 118 0.79 16.78 -7.67
C HIS A 118 1.50 16.86 -9.03
N SER A 119 2.26 15.81 -9.40
CA SER A 119 2.95 15.78 -10.69
C SER A 119 1.99 15.70 -11.87
N THR A 120 2.33 16.39 -12.95
CA THR A 120 1.50 16.50 -14.15
C THR A 120 2.11 15.82 -15.38
N SER A 121 3.26 15.15 -15.24
CA SER A 121 3.92 14.46 -16.35
C SER A 121 4.72 13.24 -15.91
N LYS A 122 4.86 12.25 -16.81
CA LYS A 122 5.63 11.02 -16.55
C LYS A 122 7.12 11.29 -16.31
N SER A 123 7.71 12.28 -16.99
CA SER A 123 9.12 12.66 -16.81
C SER A 123 9.38 13.21 -15.40
N GLN A 124 8.50 14.07 -14.89
CA GLN A 124 8.58 14.56 -13.50
C GLN A 124 8.47 13.41 -12.49
N LEU A 125 7.56 12.45 -12.72
CA LEU A 125 7.45 11.27 -11.86
C LEU A 125 8.74 10.46 -11.81
N GLN A 126 9.38 10.25 -12.97
CA GLN A 126 10.66 9.56 -13.04
C GLN A 126 11.77 10.31 -12.31
N GLU A 127 11.84 11.64 -12.48
CA GLU A 127 12.81 12.49 -11.78
C GLU A 127 12.60 12.42 -10.26
N LEU A 128 11.36 12.52 -9.79
CA LEU A 128 11.02 12.44 -8.36
C LEU A 128 11.40 11.07 -7.77
N MET A 129 11.17 9.97 -8.49
CA MET A 129 11.60 8.64 -8.05
C MET A 129 13.12 8.56 -7.87
N MET A 130 13.90 9.00 -8.87
CA MET A 130 15.37 8.99 -8.80
C MET A 130 15.90 9.88 -7.69
N LYS A 131 15.32 11.07 -7.54
CA LYS A 131 15.72 12.04 -6.50
C LYS A 131 15.40 11.53 -5.10
N SER A 132 14.24 10.90 -4.93
CA SER A 132 13.85 10.23 -3.68
C SER A 132 14.85 9.14 -3.31
N GLN A 133 15.21 8.27 -4.25
CA GLN A 133 16.18 7.20 -4.03
C GLN A 133 17.55 7.76 -3.61
N SER A 134 18.04 8.77 -4.33
CA SER A 134 19.32 9.43 -4.03
C SER A 134 19.35 10.04 -2.62
N GLU A 135 18.30 10.75 -2.21
CA GLU A 135 18.23 11.34 -0.87
C GLU A 135 18.11 10.29 0.26
N VAL A 136 17.42 9.18 0.01
CA VAL A 136 17.39 8.04 0.93
C VAL A 136 18.79 7.47 1.12
N ASP A 137 19.52 7.26 0.03
CA ASP A 137 20.89 6.72 0.06
C ASP A 137 21.86 7.68 0.74
N GLU A 138 21.74 8.98 0.48
CA GLU A 138 22.52 10.00 1.14
C GLU A 138 22.27 10.02 2.65
N ALA A 139 20.99 9.97 3.06
CA ALA A 139 20.62 9.90 4.47
C ALA A 139 21.25 8.66 5.14
N VAL A 140 21.11 7.49 4.53
CA VAL A 140 21.68 6.24 5.05
C VAL A 140 23.21 6.32 5.13
N SER A 141 23.88 6.82 4.09
CA SER A 141 25.34 6.96 4.08
C SER A 141 25.86 7.90 5.16
N LYS A 142 25.21 9.05 5.38
CA LYS A 142 25.54 9.97 6.48
C LYS A 142 25.38 9.28 7.83
N PHE A 143 24.27 8.60 8.05
CA PHE A 143 24.02 7.88 9.29
C PHE A 143 25.00 6.75 9.55
N GLU A 144 25.42 6.00 8.52
CA GLU A 144 26.46 4.99 8.66
C GLU A 144 27.79 5.65 9.05
N LYS A 145 28.23 6.69 8.34
CA LYS A 145 29.47 7.41 8.67
C LYS A 145 29.47 7.97 10.10
N ASP A 146 28.38 8.63 10.50
CA ASP A 146 28.26 9.25 11.82
C ASP A 146 28.14 8.19 12.93
N SER A 147 27.54 7.03 12.64
CA SER A 147 27.41 5.95 13.61
C SER A 147 28.70 5.13 13.78
N PHE A 148 29.46 4.90 12.72
CA PHE A 148 30.71 4.12 12.74
C PHE A 148 31.97 4.94 13.06
N SER A 149 31.92 6.27 12.93
CA SER A 149 33.02 7.18 13.32
C SER A 149 33.37 7.11 14.82
N SER A 150 32.47 6.61 15.67
CA SER A 150 32.75 6.33 17.09
C SER A 150 33.48 5.01 17.35
N SER A 151 33.76 4.20 16.33
CA SER A 151 34.52 2.95 16.44
C SER A 151 35.42 2.71 15.22
N SER A 152 36.64 3.26 15.29
CA SER A 152 37.86 2.91 14.54
C SER A 152 37.80 2.60 13.02
N SER A 153 38.56 3.42 12.29
CA SER A 153 39.41 3.04 11.14
C SER A 153 38.76 2.59 9.82
N GLY A 154 38.70 3.56 8.89
CA GLY A 154 39.33 3.49 7.57
C GLY A 154 38.91 2.38 6.60
N SER A 155 38.13 2.76 5.57
CA SER A 155 38.55 2.54 4.17
C SER A 155 37.57 3.25 3.24
N SER A 156 38.11 4.20 2.48
CA SER A 156 37.44 4.88 1.38
C SER A 156 37.31 3.95 0.18
N THR A 157 36.15 3.92 -0.47
CA THR A 157 36.12 3.78 -1.93
C THR A 157 34.93 4.53 -2.53
N LYS A 158 35.27 5.30 -3.55
CA LYS A 158 34.49 6.27 -4.34
C LYS A 158 33.51 5.53 -5.28
N PRO A 159 32.39 6.15 -5.71
CA PRO A 159 31.37 5.52 -6.55
C PRO A 159 31.72 5.58 -8.05
N GLU A 160 31.38 4.51 -8.78
CA GLU A 160 31.32 4.50 -10.25
C GLU A 160 29.87 4.71 -10.70
N THR A 161 29.67 5.79 -11.46
CA THR A 161 28.56 5.98 -12.40
C THR A 161 29.06 5.51 -13.77
N PRO A 162 28.20 4.91 -14.61
CA PRO A 162 28.10 5.45 -15.97
C PRO A 162 26.67 5.80 -16.38
N GLN A 163 26.60 6.91 -17.11
CA GLN A 163 25.46 7.52 -17.80
C GLN A 163 24.93 6.65 -18.97
N PRO A 164 23.77 7.02 -19.54
CA PRO A 164 22.99 6.21 -20.49
C PRO A 164 23.40 6.44 -21.95
N GLU A 165 23.24 5.42 -22.79
CA GLU A 165 23.36 5.51 -24.25
C GLU A 165 22.04 5.18 -24.95
N ASN A 166 21.49 6.15 -25.67
CA ASN A 166 20.73 5.99 -26.91
C ASN A 166 20.76 7.38 -27.60
N PRO A 167 21.00 7.49 -28.92
CA PRO A 167 19.88 7.46 -29.86
C PRO A 167 20.24 6.88 -31.26
N GLU A 168 19.25 6.35 -31.99
CA GLU A 168 18.94 6.65 -33.41
C GLU A 168 17.92 5.62 -33.95
N HIS A 169 16.66 6.02 -34.15
CA HIS A 169 16.08 6.41 -35.44
C HIS A 169 16.08 5.31 -36.51
N GLN A 170 14.89 4.76 -36.81
CA GLN A 170 14.35 4.59 -38.17
C GLN A 170 12.90 4.03 -38.18
N LYS A 171 11.98 4.82 -38.72
CA LYS A 171 10.65 4.50 -39.30
C LYS A 171 10.54 5.48 -40.50
N PRO A 172 9.93 5.22 -41.69
CA PRO A 172 8.61 4.58 -41.89
C PRO A 172 8.36 3.79 -43.17
N THR A 173 7.36 2.88 -43.15
CA THR A 173 6.47 2.69 -44.31
C THR A 173 5.12 2.07 -43.92
N THR A 174 4.04 2.67 -44.41
CA THR A 174 2.65 2.18 -44.45
C THR A 174 2.45 1.42 -45.79
N PRO A 175 1.41 0.55 -45.96
CA PRO A 175 0.09 1.04 -46.40
C PRO A 175 -1.12 0.27 -45.83
N ALA A 176 -2.29 0.91 -45.85
CA ALA A 176 -3.64 0.32 -45.74
C ALA A 176 -4.26 0.23 -47.17
N PRO A 177 -5.38 -0.47 -47.47
CA PRO A 177 -6.70 -0.26 -46.85
C PRO A 177 -7.64 -1.48 -46.66
N ASP A 178 -8.60 -1.26 -45.74
CA ASP A 178 -10.01 -1.72 -45.66
C ASP A 178 -10.43 -3.18 -45.90
N THR A 179 -11.17 -3.78 -44.93
CA THR A 179 -12.65 -3.92 -44.96
C THR A 179 -13.12 -4.74 -43.74
N LYS A 180 -14.06 -4.19 -42.94
CA LYS A 180 -14.80 -4.89 -41.87
C LYS A 180 -16.00 -5.65 -42.49
N PRO A 181 -16.46 -6.78 -41.93
CA PRO A 181 -17.69 -6.72 -41.14
C PRO A 181 -17.65 -7.57 -39.86
N SER A 182 -18.40 -7.12 -38.85
CA SER A 182 -18.76 -7.87 -37.63
C SER A 182 -20.23 -8.26 -37.72
N PRO A 183 -20.64 -9.41 -37.17
CA PRO A 183 -21.61 -9.40 -36.05
C PRO A 183 -21.28 -10.47 -34.98
N GLN A 184 -21.15 -10.11 -33.69
CA GLN A 184 -22.15 -10.13 -32.59
C GLN A 184 -22.16 -11.46 -31.78
N PRO A 185 -22.78 -11.55 -30.57
CA PRO A 185 -22.06 -11.82 -29.32
C PRO A 185 -22.56 -13.05 -28.55
N GLU A 186 -21.69 -13.94 -28.08
CA GLU A 186 -22.10 -15.00 -27.15
C GLU A 186 -21.05 -15.30 -26.07
N GLY A 187 -21.53 -15.44 -24.83
CA GLY A 187 -20.84 -16.14 -23.74
C GLY A 187 -20.09 -15.27 -22.74
N LYS A 188 -20.77 -14.86 -21.65
CA LYS A 188 -20.12 -14.43 -20.41
C LYS A 188 -19.20 -15.55 -19.89
N LYS A 189 -17.92 -15.46 -20.18
CA LYS A 189 -16.83 -16.13 -19.45
C LYS A 189 -16.22 -15.06 -18.52
N PRO A 190 -16.11 -15.26 -17.19
CA PRO A 190 -15.41 -14.31 -16.35
C PRO A 190 -13.98 -14.15 -16.89
N SER A 191 -13.64 -12.94 -17.26
CA SER A 191 -12.46 -12.64 -18.04
C SER A 191 -11.22 -12.73 -17.13
N VAL A 192 -10.26 -13.55 -17.57
CA VAL A 192 -8.91 -13.72 -16.97
C VAL A 192 -8.15 -12.41 -16.65
N PRO A 193 -8.37 -11.26 -17.34
CA PRO A 193 -7.74 -9.99 -16.96
C PRO A 193 -8.14 -9.45 -15.58
N ASP A 194 -9.35 -9.76 -15.11
CA ASP A 194 -9.89 -9.21 -13.85
C ASP A 194 -9.18 -9.80 -12.62
N ILE A 195 -8.91 -11.11 -12.64
CA ILE A 195 -8.25 -11.80 -11.53
C ILE A 195 -6.81 -11.33 -11.32
N ASN A 196 -6.04 -11.15 -12.39
CA ASN A 196 -4.66 -10.65 -12.26
C ASN A 196 -4.61 -9.22 -11.72
N GLN A 197 -5.55 -8.37 -12.15
CA GLN A 197 -5.68 -7.02 -11.60
C GLN A 197 -6.05 -7.07 -10.11
N GLU A 198 -6.96 -7.96 -9.72
CA GLU A 198 -7.37 -8.15 -8.32
C GLU A 198 -6.20 -8.67 -7.47
N LYS A 199 -5.35 -9.56 -8.00
CA LYS A 199 -4.12 -10.01 -7.34
C LYS A 199 -3.17 -8.86 -7.07
N GLU A 200 -2.89 -8.02 -8.07
CA GLU A 200 -1.99 -6.88 -7.88
C GLU A 200 -2.54 -5.84 -6.89
N LYS A 201 -3.85 -5.58 -6.92
CA LYS A 201 -4.53 -4.75 -5.90
C LYS A 201 -4.39 -5.35 -4.50
N ALA A 202 -4.56 -6.66 -4.36
CA ALA A 202 -4.43 -7.36 -3.09
C ALA A 202 -2.99 -7.31 -2.55
N LYS A 203 -1.98 -7.52 -3.40
CA LYS A 203 -0.57 -7.37 -3.01
C LYS A 203 -0.26 -5.95 -2.54
N LEU A 204 -0.80 -4.95 -3.24
CA LEU A 204 -0.67 -3.55 -2.86
C LEU A 204 -1.35 -3.26 -1.52
N ALA A 205 -2.54 -3.81 -1.30
CA ALA A 205 -3.27 -3.71 -0.03
C ALA A 205 -2.43 -4.21 1.15
N VAL A 206 -1.82 -5.39 0.99
CA VAL A 206 -0.95 -6.01 2.01
C VAL A 206 0.26 -5.14 2.29
N ALA A 207 0.96 -4.67 1.26
CA ALA A 207 2.11 -3.80 1.43
C ALA A 207 1.76 -2.45 2.11
N THR A 208 0.62 -1.87 1.72
CA THR A 208 0.13 -0.60 2.27
C THR A 208 -0.23 -0.73 3.74
N TYR A 209 -0.97 -1.79 4.09
CA TYR A 209 -1.40 -2.04 5.44
C TYR A 209 -0.22 -2.33 6.39
N MET A 210 0.74 -3.15 5.96
CA MET A 210 1.99 -3.36 6.70
C MET A 210 2.76 -2.04 6.92
N SER A 211 2.83 -1.19 5.89
CA SER A 211 3.51 0.10 5.99
C SER A 211 2.83 1.01 7.02
N LYS A 212 1.50 1.04 7.05
CA LYS A 212 0.72 1.79 8.05
C LYS A 212 1.01 1.29 9.48
N ILE A 213 1.00 -0.04 9.68
CA ILE A 213 1.34 -0.65 10.97
C ILE A 213 2.73 -0.20 11.43
N LEU A 214 3.73 -0.26 10.56
CA LEU A 214 5.10 0.14 10.87
C LEU A 214 5.20 1.64 11.21
N ASP A 215 4.52 2.50 10.45
CA ASP A 215 4.47 3.93 10.72
C ASP A 215 3.83 4.23 12.09
N ASP A 216 2.76 3.50 12.47
CA ASP A 216 2.09 3.66 13.77
C ASP A 216 2.99 3.19 14.94
N ILE A 217 3.68 2.06 14.77
CA ILE A 217 4.65 1.56 15.76
C ILE A 217 5.80 2.55 15.93
N GLN A 218 6.29 3.13 14.84
CA GLN A 218 7.34 4.15 14.86
C GLN A 218 6.89 5.41 15.60
N LYS A 219 5.63 5.83 15.46
CA LYS A 219 5.15 7.02 16.18
C LYS A 219 5.01 6.81 17.69
N HIS A 220 4.64 5.61 18.13
CA HIS A 220 4.15 5.42 19.50
C HIS A 220 4.96 4.43 20.36
N HIS A 221 5.87 3.64 19.79
CA HIS A 221 6.46 2.49 20.48
C HIS A 221 7.98 2.33 20.30
N LEU A 222 8.72 3.39 19.99
CA LEU A 222 10.19 3.40 19.80
C LEU A 222 11.00 3.46 21.10
N GLN A 223 10.64 2.64 22.08
CA GLN A 223 11.43 2.56 23.32
C GLN A 223 12.64 1.65 23.14
N LYS A 224 13.80 2.09 23.65
CA LYS A 224 15.08 1.36 23.56
C LYS A 224 15.01 -0.02 24.22
N GLU A 225 14.19 -0.14 25.25
CA GLU A 225 13.92 -1.36 26.01
C GLU A 225 13.23 -2.41 25.11
N LYS A 226 12.38 -1.95 24.20
CA LYS A 226 11.64 -2.80 23.26
C LYS A 226 12.38 -3.07 21.95
N HIS A 227 13.64 -2.61 21.79
CA HIS A 227 14.35 -2.74 20.52
C HIS A 227 14.38 -4.17 19.96
N ARG A 228 14.64 -5.19 20.80
CA ARG A 228 14.59 -6.60 20.36
C ARG A 228 13.20 -7.02 19.88
N GLN A 229 12.16 -6.56 20.57
CA GLN A 229 10.78 -6.83 20.21
C GLN A 229 10.39 -6.11 18.91
N ILE A 230 10.87 -4.89 18.68
CA ILE A 230 10.67 -4.13 17.43
C ILE A 230 11.32 -4.87 16.25
N VAL A 231 12.56 -5.33 16.41
CA VAL A 231 13.25 -6.11 15.37
C VAL A 231 12.52 -7.42 15.07
N ALA A 232 12.09 -8.14 16.11
CA ALA A 232 11.30 -9.37 15.95
C ALA A 232 9.98 -9.12 15.23
N LEU A 233 9.25 -8.07 15.62
CA LEU A 233 8.00 -7.64 15.00
C LEU A 233 8.18 -7.32 13.51
N ILE A 234 9.19 -6.52 13.16
CA ILE A 234 9.47 -6.18 11.75
C ILE A 234 9.73 -7.45 10.93
N LYS A 235 10.47 -8.41 11.50
CA LYS A 235 10.76 -9.69 10.85
C LYS A 235 9.49 -10.53 10.66
N GLU A 236 8.67 -10.68 11.69
CA GLU A 236 7.41 -11.44 11.61
C GLU A 236 6.44 -10.84 10.58
N LEU A 237 6.30 -9.51 10.55
CA LEU A 237 5.46 -8.83 9.56
C LEU A 237 6.00 -9.00 8.13
N ASP A 238 7.32 -9.05 7.93
CA ASP A 238 7.94 -9.28 6.61
C ASP A 238 7.70 -10.70 6.12
N GLU A 239 7.76 -11.70 7.00
CA GLU A 239 7.40 -13.09 6.67
C GLU A 239 5.91 -13.22 6.34
N LEU A 240 5.03 -12.59 7.11
CA LEU A 240 3.59 -12.54 6.79
C LEU A 240 3.33 -11.88 5.43
N LYS A 241 4.03 -10.79 5.10
CA LYS A 241 3.94 -10.16 3.79
C LYS A 241 4.37 -11.14 2.69
N LYS A 242 5.54 -11.78 2.82
CA LYS A 242 6.04 -12.76 1.81
C LYS A 242 5.05 -13.91 1.62
N GLN A 243 4.53 -14.45 2.71
CA GLN A 243 3.53 -15.50 2.69
C GLN A 243 2.28 -15.06 1.93
N ALA A 244 1.73 -13.89 2.24
CA ALA A 244 0.55 -13.37 1.55
C ALA A 244 0.80 -13.13 0.05
N LEU A 245 1.97 -12.58 -0.33
CA LEU A 245 2.30 -12.40 -1.75
C LEU A 245 2.30 -13.75 -2.49
N SER A 246 2.91 -14.78 -1.89
CA SER A 246 2.92 -16.13 -2.47
C SER A 246 1.54 -16.78 -2.50
N GLU A 247 0.72 -16.64 -1.45
CA GLU A 247 -0.64 -17.18 -1.42
C GLU A 247 -1.51 -16.49 -2.49
N ILE A 248 -1.42 -15.16 -2.63
CA ILE A 248 -2.14 -14.38 -3.64
C ILE A 248 -1.76 -14.78 -5.08
N ASP A 249 -0.49 -15.12 -5.32
CA ASP A 249 -0.05 -15.58 -6.66
C ASP A 249 -0.70 -16.92 -7.05
N ASN A 250 -0.97 -17.79 -6.07
CA ASN A 250 -1.45 -19.15 -6.30
C ASN A 250 -2.98 -19.29 -6.38
N VAL A 251 -3.75 -18.36 -5.80
CA VAL A 251 -5.22 -18.38 -5.85
C VAL A 251 -5.76 -17.97 -7.22
N ASN A 252 -6.95 -18.42 -7.61
CA ASN A 252 -7.49 -18.17 -8.96
C ASN A 252 -8.85 -17.49 -8.98
N THR A 253 -9.45 -17.28 -7.81
CA THR A 253 -10.74 -16.60 -7.69
C THR A 253 -10.64 -15.35 -6.83
N LYS A 254 -11.52 -14.39 -7.11
CA LYS A 254 -11.63 -13.15 -6.35
C LYS A 254 -11.92 -13.41 -4.86
N VAL A 255 -12.81 -14.36 -4.56
CA VAL A 255 -13.19 -14.72 -3.19
C VAL A 255 -12.00 -15.29 -2.42
N GLU A 256 -11.17 -16.13 -3.04
CA GLU A 256 -9.96 -16.66 -2.41
C GLU A 256 -8.92 -15.55 -2.15
N ILE A 257 -8.76 -14.60 -3.08
CA ILE A 257 -7.90 -13.43 -2.89
C ILE A 257 -8.38 -12.62 -1.68
N GLU A 258 -9.67 -12.30 -1.61
CA GLU A 258 -10.26 -11.56 -0.50
C GLU A 258 -10.08 -12.29 0.82
N ASN A 259 -10.33 -13.60 0.88
CA ASN A 259 -10.13 -14.40 2.09
C ASN A 259 -8.67 -14.41 2.54
N THR A 260 -7.73 -14.50 1.60
CA THR A 260 -6.29 -14.44 1.88
C THR A 260 -5.89 -13.09 2.48
N VAL A 261 -6.40 -11.99 1.92
CA VAL A 261 -6.16 -10.63 2.44
C VAL A 261 -6.74 -10.45 3.84
N HIS A 262 -7.99 -10.90 4.07
CA HIS A 262 -8.61 -10.81 5.40
C HIS A 262 -7.85 -11.60 6.46
N LYS A 263 -7.43 -12.83 6.12
CA LYS A 263 -6.63 -13.68 6.99
C LYS A 263 -5.30 -13.00 7.35
N ILE A 264 -4.56 -12.50 6.36
CA ILE A 264 -3.25 -11.89 6.65
C ILE A 264 -3.37 -10.60 7.46
N PHE A 265 -4.43 -9.81 7.25
CA PHE A 265 -4.68 -8.63 8.08
C PHE A 265 -4.91 -9.01 9.53
N ALA A 266 -5.71 -10.05 9.78
CA ALA A 266 -5.92 -10.56 11.13
C ALA A 266 -4.62 -11.10 11.77
N ASP A 267 -3.79 -11.80 11.00
CA ASP A 267 -2.50 -12.32 11.47
C ASP A 267 -1.52 -11.17 11.82
N MET A 268 -1.45 -10.14 10.96
CA MET A 268 -0.66 -8.94 11.22
C MET A 268 -1.15 -8.20 12.48
N ASP A 269 -2.46 -8.01 12.63
CA ASP A 269 -3.05 -7.40 13.83
C ASP A 269 -2.76 -8.21 15.10
N ALA A 270 -2.80 -9.54 15.02
CA ALA A 270 -2.48 -10.42 16.13
C ALA A 270 -1.01 -10.26 16.57
N VAL A 271 -0.09 -10.22 15.61
CA VAL A 271 1.35 -9.97 15.85
C VAL A 271 1.57 -8.60 16.51
N VAL A 272 0.94 -7.54 15.99
CA VAL A 272 1.02 -6.19 16.55
C VAL A 272 0.44 -6.14 17.97
N THR A 273 -0.67 -6.84 18.21
CA THR A 273 -1.31 -6.91 19.52
C THR A 273 -0.41 -7.60 20.56
N LYS A 274 0.28 -8.68 20.16
CA LYS A 274 1.28 -9.34 21.02
C LYS A 274 2.42 -8.38 21.37
N PHE A 275 2.96 -7.66 20.39
CA PHE A 275 4.00 -6.66 20.62
C PHE A 275 3.57 -5.56 21.60
N LYS A 276 2.34 -5.04 21.47
CA LYS A 276 1.83 -3.99 22.37
C LYS A 276 1.67 -4.46 23.82
N LYS A 277 1.43 -5.75 24.04
CA LYS A 277 1.28 -6.37 25.37
C LYS A 277 2.61 -6.78 26.02
N ALA A 278 3.66 -6.96 25.22
CA ALA A 278 5.01 -7.32 25.65
C ALA A 278 5.82 -6.11 26.17
#